data_AF-A0AB73H6R0-F1
#
_entry.id   AF-A0AB73H6R0-F1
#
_cell.length_a   1.000
_cell.length_b   1.000
_cell.length_c   1.000
_cell.angle_alpha   90.00
_cell.angle_beta   90.00
_cell.angle_gamma   90.00
#
_symmetry.space_group_name_H-M   'P 1'
#
loop_
_entity.id
_entity.type
_entity.pdbx_description
1 polymer ?
#
loop_
_entity_poly.entity_id
_entity_poly.type
_entity_poly.pdbx_seq_one_letter_code
_entity_poly.pdbx_strand_id
1 'polypeptide(L)'
;MIQLMVIAFLIVLLVIMPKNNKEERTAAHLLIDRYGIQVAKKNNPVRQMALLEKALGISTYRGSRKKTFAFIGSFFVVAFILGYLTYFFAINQNFPATIIVGIFLVLFLIAGTIIMFVIAIRQASSLRTDAWAKILNTIDPQFPIEFLNEKKWQKAFLAQMESMDGELA
;
A
#
# COMPACT_ATOMS: atom_id res chain seq x y z
N MET A 1 13.14 24.19 7.21
CA MET A 1 11.80 23.99 6.62
C MET A 1 11.79 22.87 5.58
N ILE A 2 12.52 22.99 4.47
CA ILE A 2 12.54 21.98 3.38
C ILE A 2 13.06 20.60 3.86
N GLN A 3 14.18 20.57 4.60
CA GLN A 3 14.73 19.32 5.15
C GLN A 3 13.73 18.57 6.05
N LEU A 4 12.95 19.28 6.87
CA LEU A 4 11.94 18.67 7.74
C LEU A 4 10.80 18.04 6.93
N MET A 5 10.36 18.69 5.83
CA MET A 5 9.34 18.12 4.94
C MET A 5 9.84 16.87 4.21
N VAL A 6 11.11 16.86 3.78
CA VAL A 6 11.73 15.67 3.16
C VAL A 6 11.83 14.52 4.16
N ILE A 7 12.25 14.78 5.39
CA ILE A 7 12.30 13.77 6.45
C ILE A 7 10.91 13.22 6.75
N ALA A 8 9.89 14.09 6.89
CA ALA A 8 8.52 13.68 7.14
C ALA A 8 7.97 12.79 6.00
N PHE A 9 8.24 13.16 4.75
CA PHE A 9 7.88 12.36 3.58
C PHE A 9 8.51 10.96 3.65
N LEU A 10 9.81 10.86 3.95
CA LEU A 10 10.52 9.58 4.05
C LEU A 10 9.98 8.70 5.19
N ILE A 11 9.67 9.28 6.35
CA ILE A 11 9.08 8.55 7.49
C ILE A 11 7.73 7.94 7.09
N VAL A 12 6.85 8.73 6.46
CA VAL A 12 5.55 8.25 5.99
C VAL A 12 5.71 7.09 5.01
N LEU A 13 6.68 7.17 4.09
CA LEU A 13 6.95 6.09 3.14
C LEU A 13 7.44 4.80 3.83
N LEU A 14 8.29 4.91 4.86
CA LEU A 14 8.79 3.77 5.62
C LEU A 14 7.68 3.09 6.43
N VAL A 15 6.80 3.87 7.08
CA VAL A 15 5.68 3.34 7.86
C VAL A 15 4.67 2.59 6.98
N ILE A 16 4.45 3.06 5.76
CA ILE A 16 3.52 2.43 4.80
C ILE A 16 4.16 1.22 4.11
N MET A 17 5.47 0.98 4.27
CA MET A 17 6.13 -0.13 3.60
C MET A 17 5.69 -1.47 4.23
N PRO A 18 5.06 -2.38 3.45
CA PRO A 18 4.64 -3.68 3.93
C PRO A 18 5.85 -4.51 4.35
N LYS A 19 5.75 -5.14 5.52
CA LYS A 19 6.79 -6.06 6.01
C LYS A 19 6.83 -7.31 5.13
N ASN A 20 8.03 -7.71 4.73
CA ASN A 20 8.23 -8.97 4.03
C ASN A 20 8.00 -10.13 5.01
N ASN A 21 7.18 -11.12 4.62
CA ASN A 21 7.02 -12.36 5.35
C ASN A 21 7.54 -13.51 4.47
N LYS A 22 8.37 -14.39 5.06
CA LYS A 22 8.93 -15.57 4.38
C LYS A 22 7.85 -16.59 4.04
N GLU A 23 6.84 -16.77 4.90
CA GLU A 23 5.77 -17.75 4.73
C GLU A 23 4.93 -17.45 3.48
N GLU A 24 4.50 -16.20 3.33
CA GLU A 24 3.78 -15.74 2.15
C GLU A 24 4.61 -15.85 0.87
N ARG A 25 5.93 -15.63 0.95
CA ARG A 25 6.81 -15.82 -0.21
C ARG A 25 6.78 -17.28 -0.65
N THR A 26 6.96 -18.21 0.29
CA THR A 26 6.98 -19.64 -0.01
C THR A 26 5.62 -20.10 -0.54
N ALA A 27 4.52 -19.73 0.12
CA ALA A 27 3.16 -20.04 -0.33
C ALA A 27 2.88 -19.52 -1.74
N ALA A 28 3.29 -18.27 -2.04
CA ALA A 28 3.14 -17.70 -3.37
C ALA A 28 3.95 -18.45 -4.43
N HIS A 29 5.13 -18.97 -4.10
CA HIS A 29 5.94 -19.75 -5.04
C HIS A 29 5.32 -21.12 -5.31
N LEU A 30 4.84 -21.80 -4.28
CA LEU A 30 4.09 -23.05 -4.41
C LEU A 30 2.83 -22.86 -5.26
N LEU A 31 2.10 -21.77 -5.06
CA LEU A 31 0.91 -21.44 -5.86
C LEU A 31 1.24 -21.29 -7.35
N ILE A 32 2.36 -20.61 -7.66
CA ILE A 32 2.82 -20.43 -9.04
C ILE A 32 3.16 -21.75 -9.69
N ASP A 33 3.86 -22.62 -8.96
CA ASP A 33 4.28 -23.92 -9.44
C ASP A 33 3.08 -24.83 -9.69
N ARG A 34 2.16 -24.90 -8.72
CA ARG A 34 0.95 -25.74 -8.80
C ARG A 34 0.06 -25.37 -9.99
N TYR A 35 -0.21 -24.08 -10.17
CA TYR A 35 -1.12 -23.60 -11.22
C TYR A 35 -0.40 -23.23 -12.53
N GLY A 36 0.91 -23.49 -12.64
CA GLY A 36 1.68 -23.24 -13.86
C GLY A 36 1.66 -21.78 -14.33
N ILE A 37 1.57 -20.82 -13.40
CA ILE A 37 1.39 -19.40 -13.74
C ILE A 37 2.71 -18.86 -14.31
N GLN A 38 2.68 -18.29 -15.52
CA GLN A 38 3.87 -17.75 -16.19
C GLN A 38 4.32 -16.40 -15.60
N VAL A 39 4.88 -16.43 -14.38
CA VAL A 39 5.44 -15.27 -13.68
C VAL A 39 6.79 -15.58 -13.05
N ALA A 40 7.71 -14.61 -13.11
CA ALA A 40 9.00 -14.73 -12.45
C ALA A 40 8.85 -14.77 -10.92
N LYS A 41 9.47 -15.74 -10.26
CA LYS A 41 9.55 -15.81 -8.80
C LYS A 41 10.48 -14.72 -8.26
N LYS A 42 10.01 -13.99 -7.26
CA LYS A 42 10.70 -12.89 -6.58
C LYS A 42 10.77 -13.17 -5.08
N ASN A 43 11.86 -12.72 -4.48
CA ASN A 43 12.08 -12.84 -3.03
C ASN A 43 11.17 -11.94 -2.19
N ASN A 44 10.69 -10.84 -2.76
CA ASN A 44 9.81 -9.92 -2.07
C ASN A 44 8.35 -10.34 -2.31
N PRO A 45 7.59 -10.77 -1.28
CA PRO A 45 6.23 -11.28 -1.44
C PRO A 45 5.26 -10.23 -2.00
N VAL A 46 5.47 -8.96 -1.67
CA VAL A 46 4.65 -7.85 -2.19
C VAL A 46 4.90 -7.64 -3.67
N ARG A 47 6.17 -7.75 -4.11
CA ARG A 47 6.48 -7.73 -5.56
C ARG A 47 5.93 -8.97 -6.25
N GLN A 48 5.94 -10.14 -5.61
CA GLN A 48 5.36 -11.35 -6.18
C GLN A 48 3.86 -11.21 -6.39
N MET A 49 3.14 -10.75 -5.36
CA MET A 49 1.70 -10.47 -5.42
C MET A 49 1.37 -9.48 -6.53
N ALA A 50 2.14 -8.39 -6.67
CA ALA A 50 1.93 -7.42 -7.74
C ALA A 50 2.19 -7.99 -9.16
N LEU A 51 3.09 -8.97 -9.30
CA LEU A 51 3.31 -9.67 -10.56
C LEU A 51 2.17 -10.64 -10.86
N LEU A 52 1.69 -11.37 -9.85
CA LEU A 52 0.51 -12.23 -9.94
C LEU A 52 -0.73 -11.43 -10.34
N GLU A 53 -0.99 -10.30 -9.68
CA GLU A 53 -2.08 -9.39 -10.06
C GLU A 53 -1.97 -8.96 -11.52
N LYS A 54 -0.76 -8.60 -12.00
CA LYS A 54 -0.56 -8.21 -13.39
C LYS A 54 -0.85 -9.36 -14.36
N ALA A 55 -0.40 -10.58 -14.05
CA ALA A 55 -0.61 -11.75 -14.90
C ALA A 55 -2.09 -12.13 -14.97
N LEU A 56 -2.83 -11.96 -13.87
CA LEU A 56 -4.25 -12.29 -13.76
C LEU A 56 -5.18 -11.12 -14.16
N GLY A 57 -4.64 -9.97 -14.59
CA GLY A 57 -5.45 -8.79 -14.93
C GLY A 57 -6.15 -8.11 -13.74
N ILE A 58 -5.71 -8.39 -12.50
CA ILE A 58 -6.27 -7.85 -11.26
C ILE A 58 -5.53 -6.54 -10.89
N SER A 59 -6.22 -5.59 -10.25
CA SER A 59 -5.60 -4.33 -9.79
C SER A 59 -6.04 -3.89 -8.39
N THR A 60 -5.94 -4.78 -7.41
CA THR A 60 -6.37 -4.50 -6.02
C THR A 60 -5.25 -3.79 -5.26
N TYR A 61 -4.18 -4.52 -4.94
CA TYR A 61 -3.06 -4.01 -4.16
C TYR A 61 -2.23 -3.01 -4.96
N ARG A 62 -1.82 -3.38 -6.17
CA ARG A 62 -1.00 -2.52 -7.05
C ARG A 62 -1.71 -1.21 -7.40
N GLY A 63 -3.00 -1.30 -7.72
CA GLY A 63 -3.83 -0.14 -8.05
C GLY A 63 -3.96 0.83 -6.87
N SER A 64 -4.31 0.30 -5.70
CA SER A 64 -4.42 1.06 -4.46
C SER A 64 -3.09 1.71 -4.04
N ARG A 65 -1.97 0.99 -4.18
CA ARG A 65 -0.64 1.52 -3.87
C ARG A 65 -0.24 2.68 -4.77
N LYS A 66 -0.49 2.57 -6.09
CA LYS A 66 -0.23 3.66 -7.05
C LYS A 66 -1.04 4.91 -6.71
N LYS A 67 -2.33 4.76 -6.38
CA LYS A 67 -3.18 5.86 -5.93
C LYS A 67 -2.65 6.49 -4.65
N THR A 68 -2.22 5.69 -3.69
CA THR A 68 -1.66 6.18 -2.43
C THR A 68 -0.37 6.97 -2.65
N PHE A 69 0.58 6.46 -3.44
CA PHE A 69 1.81 7.17 -3.74
C PHE A 69 1.55 8.50 -4.47
N ALA A 70 0.63 8.49 -5.43
CA ALA A 70 0.22 9.71 -6.13
C ALA A 70 -0.41 10.73 -5.16
N PHE A 71 -1.28 10.27 -4.25
CA PHE A 71 -1.90 11.11 -3.23
C PHE A 71 -0.85 11.73 -2.31
N ILE A 72 0.05 10.92 -1.72
CA ILE A 72 1.12 11.42 -0.83
C ILE A 72 1.99 12.42 -1.59
N GLY A 73 2.44 12.09 -2.80
CA GLY A 73 3.23 13.01 -3.62
C GLY A 73 2.51 14.34 -3.86
N SER A 74 1.25 14.29 -4.30
CA SER A 74 0.44 15.49 -4.54
C SER A 74 0.21 16.31 -3.27
N PHE A 75 0.02 15.65 -2.12
CA PHE A 75 -0.18 16.30 -0.83
C PHE A 75 1.02 17.17 -0.45
N PHE A 76 2.24 16.63 -0.54
CA PHE A 76 3.45 17.39 -0.21
C PHE A 76 3.71 18.53 -1.19
N VAL A 77 3.41 18.34 -2.48
CA VAL A 77 3.54 19.41 -3.49
C VAL A 77 2.58 20.56 -3.19
N VAL A 78 1.31 20.28 -2.90
CA VAL A 78 0.31 21.31 -2.56
C VAL A 78 0.65 22.00 -1.24
N ALA A 79 1.06 21.24 -0.22
CA ALA A 79 1.51 21.81 1.05
C ALA A 79 2.71 22.76 0.86
N PHE A 80 3.64 22.42 -0.03
CA PHE A 80 4.77 23.28 -0.36
C PHE A 80 4.34 24.57 -1.06
N ILE A 81 3.44 24.48 -2.06
CA ILE A 81 2.91 25.65 -2.77
C ILE A 81 2.20 26.59 -1.79
N LEU A 82 1.33 26.05 -0.93
CA LEU A 82 0.61 26.83 0.08
C LEU A 82 1.57 27.46 1.10
N GLY A 83 2.57 26.72 1.57
CA GLY A 83 3.61 27.25 2.46
C GLY A 83 4.42 28.38 1.83
N TYR A 84 4.78 28.24 0.56
CA TYR A 84 5.48 29.29 -0.20
C TYR A 84 4.61 30.53 -0.39
N LEU A 85 3.32 30.38 -0.71
CA LEU A 85 2.39 31.49 -0.84
C LEU A 85 2.20 32.25 0.47
N THR A 86 2.06 31.54 1.59
CA THR A 86 1.99 32.17 2.92
C THR A 86 3.25 32.99 3.22
N TYR A 87 4.43 32.45 2.92
CA TYR A 87 5.70 33.16 3.09
C TYR A 87 5.82 34.39 2.19
N PHE A 88 5.43 34.25 0.92
CA PHE A 88 5.44 35.32 -0.06
C PHE A 88 4.53 36.50 0.37
N PHE A 89 3.30 36.23 0.78
CA PHE A 89 2.41 37.30 1.25
C PHE A 89 2.88 37.94 2.56
N ALA A 90 3.52 37.18 3.43
CA ALA A 90 4.08 37.69 4.69
C ALA A 90 5.22 38.69 4.43
N ILE A 91 6.15 38.38 3.50
CA ILE A 91 7.24 39.30 3.14
C ILE A 91 6.71 40.59 2.52
N ASN A 92 5.67 40.48 1.68
CA ASN A 92 5.04 41.63 1.04
C ASN A 92 4.09 42.41 1.98
N GLN A 93 4.10 42.12 3.29
CA GLN A 93 3.27 42.77 4.32
C GLN A 93 1.76 42.72 4.02
N ASN A 94 1.32 41.77 3.19
CA ASN A 94 -0.10 41.55 2.92
C ASN A 94 -0.67 40.62 3.99
N PHE A 95 -0.92 41.19 5.18
CA PHE A 95 -1.41 40.45 6.34
C PHE A 95 -2.75 39.74 6.11
N PRO A 96 -3.76 40.35 5.47
CA PRO A 96 -5.02 39.66 5.18
C PRO A 96 -4.82 38.40 4.33
N ALA A 97 -4.05 38.49 3.23
CA ALA A 97 -3.78 37.34 2.37
C ALA A 97 -2.96 36.26 3.10
N THR A 98 -1.99 36.67 3.93
CA THR A 98 -1.17 35.75 4.74
C THR A 98 -2.04 34.92 5.69
N ILE A 99 -2.98 35.56 6.39
CA ILE A 99 -3.88 34.88 7.33
C ILE A 99 -4.78 33.89 6.58
N ILE A 100 -5.39 34.32 5.47
CA ILE A 100 -6.29 33.48 4.68
C ILE A 100 -5.56 32.24 4.16
N VAL A 101 -4.41 32.40 3.51
CA VAL A 101 -3.63 31.28 2.98
C VAL A 101 -3.09 30.39 4.11
N GLY A 102 -2.73 30.98 5.25
CA GLY A 102 -2.32 30.25 6.45
C GLY A 102 -3.42 29.34 7.00
N ILE A 103 -4.67 29.81 7.09
CA ILE A 103 -5.82 28.99 7.51
C ILE A 103 -6.05 27.84 6.53
N PHE A 104 -6.03 28.10 5.21
CA PHE A 104 -6.14 27.04 4.20
C PHE A 104 -5.05 25.99 4.32
N LEU A 105 -3.79 26.40 4.56
CA LEU A 105 -2.68 25.49 4.78
C LEU A 105 -2.92 24.59 6.00
N VAL A 106 -3.35 25.16 7.14
CA VAL A 106 -3.61 24.38 8.36
C VAL A 106 -4.74 23.36 8.14
N LEU A 107 -5.87 23.78 7.56
CA LEU A 107 -6.98 22.89 7.26
C LEU A 107 -6.58 21.78 6.29
N PHE A 108 -5.80 22.11 5.26
CA PHE A 108 -5.28 21.15 4.29
C PHE A 108 -4.36 20.10 4.96
N LEU A 109 -3.45 20.54 5.85
CA LEU A 109 -2.55 19.65 6.58
C LEU A 109 -3.32 18.70 7.50
N ILE A 110 -4.33 19.20 8.23
CA ILE A 110 -5.16 18.36 9.11
C ILE A 110 -5.92 17.32 8.28
N ALA A 111 -6.65 17.75 7.26
CA ALA A 111 -7.45 16.86 6.42
C ALA A 111 -6.59 15.80 5.73
N GLY A 112 -5.45 16.21 5.15
CA GLY A 112 -4.54 15.28 4.50
C GLY A 112 -3.89 14.29 5.47
N THR A 113 -3.60 14.70 6.71
CA THR A 113 -3.08 13.81 7.75
C THR A 113 -4.10 12.73 8.13
N ILE A 114 -5.37 13.11 8.31
CA ILE A 114 -6.46 12.15 8.60
C ILE A 114 -6.59 11.15 7.45
N ILE A 115 -6.60 11.62 6.20
CA ILE A 115 -6.71 10.75 5.03
C ILE A 115 -5.50 9.80 4.94
N MET A 116 -4.28 10.30 5.13
CA MET A 116 -3.07 9.45 5.13
C MET A 116 -3.12 8.39 6.23
N PHE A 117 -3.65 8.74 7.41
CA PHE A 117 -3.82 7.79 8.51
C PHE A 117 -4.82 6.68 8.17
N VAL A 118 -5.98 7.02 7.59
CA VAL A 118 -6.97 6.02 7.13
C VAL A 118 -6.38 5.10 6.06
N ILE A 119 -5.64 5.66 5.10
CA ILE A 119 -4.97 4.88 4.05
C ILE A 119 -3.93 3.93 4.67
N ALA A 120 -3.13 4.42 5.62
CA ALA A 120 -2.12 3.61 6.30
C ALA A 120 -2.75 2.42 7.05
N ILE A 121 -3.85 2.66 7.78
CA ILE A 121 -4.61 1.59 8.44
C ILE A 121 -5.10 0.58 7.41
N ARG A 122 -5.76 1.03 6.33
CA ARG A 122 -6.31 0.13 5.31
C ARG A 122 -5.24 -0.71 4.62
N GLN A 123 -4.07 -0.13 4.36
CA GLN A 123 -2.94 -0.87 3.80
C GLN A 123 -2.38 -1.91 4.76
N ALA A 124 -2.40 -1.64 6.06
CA ALA A 124 -1.92 -2.55 7.10
C ALA A 124 -2.92 -3.65 7.45
N SER A 125 -4.23 -3.34 7.41
CA SER A 125 -5.28 -4.23 7.93
C SER A 125 -5.82 -5.22 6.91
N SER A 126 -6.22 -4.76 5.71
CA SER A 126 -7.03 -5.59 4.81
C SER A 126 -6.52 -5.64 3.37
N LEU A 127 -5.79 -4.63 2.89
CA LEU A 127 -5.49 -4.55 1.45
C LEU A 127 -4.68 -5.76 0.94
N ARG A 128 -3.85 -6.35 1.79
CA ARG A 128 -3.01 -7.51 1.44
C ARG A 128 -3.84 -8.80 1.40
N THR A 129 -4.73 -9.01 2.37
CA THR A 129 -5.63 -10.17 2.41
C THR A 129 -6.68 -10.07 1.31
N ASP A 130 -7.25 -8.89 1.06
CA ASP A 130 -8.21 -8.63 -0.03
C ASP A 130 -7.60 -8.94 -1.40
N ALA A 131 -6.33 -8.57 -1.60
CA ALA A 131 -5.63 -8.85 -2.86
C ALA A 131 -5.35 -10.34 -3.04
N TRP A 132 -4.93 -11.03 -1.98
CA TRP A 132 -4.75 -12.48 -2.01
C TRP A 132 -6.06 -13.22 -2.24
N ALA A 133 -7.15 -12.85 -1.56
CA ALA A 133 -8.47 -13.43 -1.78
C ALA A 133 -8.89 -13.32 -3.25
N LYS A 134 -8.68 -12.14 -3.86
CA LYS A 134 -9.01 -11.93 -5.27
C LYS A 134 -8.11 -12.73 -6.20
N ILE A 135 -6.81 -12.84 -5.93
CA ILE A 135 -5.87 -13.68 -6.69
C ILE A 135 -6.31 -15.14 -6.64
N LEU A 136 -6.55 -15.67 -5.44
CA LEU A 136 -6.92 -17.07 -5.22
C LEU A 136 -8.24 -17.39 -5.90
N ASN A 137 -9.30 -16.60 -5.68
CA ASN A 137 -10.59 -16.80 -6.34
C ASN A 137 -10.54 -16.69 -7.87
N THR A 138 -9.58 -15.94 -8.42
CA THR A 138 -9.43 -15.82 -9.89
C THR A 138 -8.70 -17.04 -10.47
N ILE A 139 -7.77 -17.64 -9.71
CA ILE A 139 -7.06 -18.86 -10.12
C ILE A 139 -7.96 -20.08 -9.95
N ASP A 140 -8.58 -20.20 -8.77
CA ASP A 140 -9.47 -21.29 -8.39
C ASP A 140 -10.61 -20.72 -7.52
N PRO A 141 -11.85 -20.63 -8.06
CA PRO A 141 -13.01 -20.16 -7.30
C PRO A 141 -13.39 -21.04 -6.10
N GLN A 142 -12.91 -22.29 -6.05
CA GLN A 142 -13.17 -23.21 -4.94
C GLN A 142 -12.09 -23.14 -3.85
N PHE A 143 -11.05 -22.32 -4.05
CA PHE A 143 -9.98 -22.18 -3.07
C PHE A 143 -10.53 -21.65 -1.74
N PRO A 144 -10.27 -22.31 -0.61
CA PRO A 144 -10.82 -21.88 0.68
C PRO A 144 -10.15 -20.56 1.10
N ILE A 145 -10.86 -19.43 1.02
CA ILE A 145 -10.29 -18.10 1.36
C ILE A 145 -10.44 -17.71 2.84
N GLU A 146 -11.14 -18.52 3.63
CA GLU A 146 -11.51 -18.23 5.03
C GLU A 146 -10.29 -18.05 5.93
N PHE A 147 -9.18 -18.75 5.62
CA PHE A 147 -7.92 -18.62 6.36
C PHE A 147 -7.31 -17.21 6.29
N LEU A 148 -7.69 -16.40 5.29
CA LEU A 148 -7.20 -15.02 5.16
C LEU A 148 -7.70 -14.11 6.29
N ASN A 149 -8.75 -14.52 7.00
CA ASN A 149 -9.26 -13.79 8.16
C ASN A 149 -8.46 -14.07 9.45
N GLU A 150 -7.55 -15.04 9.44
CA GLU A 150 -6.76 -15.38 10.61
C GLU A 150 -5.67 -14.35 10.91
N LYS A 151 -5.38 -14.16 12.21
CA LYS A 151 -4.33 -13.24 12.69
C LYS A 151 -2.95 -13.56 12.10
N LYS A 152 -2.68 -14.83 11.76
CA LYS A 152 -1.44 -15.31 11.12
C LYS A 152 -1.74 -15.94 9.76
N TRP A 153 -2.58 -15.30 8.97
CA TRP A 153 -2.99 -15.81 7.65
C TRP A 153 -1.83 -16.22 6.73
N GLN A 154 -0.62 -15.63 6.87
CA GLN A 154 0.52 -16.04 6.06
C GLN A 154 1.00 -17.47 6.37
N LYS A 155 0.91 -17.89 7.64
CA LYS A 155 1.18 -19.28 8.06
C LYS A 155 0.11 -20.22 7.56
N ALA A 156 -1.15 -19.82 7.72
CA ALA A 156 -2.28 -20.62 7.25
C ALA A 156 -2.26 -20.78 5.74
N PHE A 157 -1.87 -19.72 5.00
CA PHE A 157 -1.68 -19.79 3.55
C PHE A 157 -0.60 -20.80 3.16
N LEU A 158 0.55 -20.78 3.85
CA LEU A 158 1.61 -21.75 3.58
C LEU A 158 1.15 -23.18 3.89
N ALA A 159 0.53 -23.40 5.05
CA ALA A 159 0.02 -24.71 5.44
C ALA A 159 -1.01 -25.25 4.46
N GLN A 160 -1.90 -24.39 3.93
CA GLN A 160 -2.87 -24.75 2.91
C GLN A 160 -2.18 -25.14 1.59
N MET A 161 -1.14 -24.42 1.18
CA MET A 161 -0.40 -24.78 -0.03
C MET A 161 0.38 -26.09 0.16
N GLU A 162 0.97 -26.32 1.33
CA GLU A 162 1.71 -27.54 1.66
C GLU A 162 0.80 -28.77 1.77
N SER A 163 -0.39 -28.64 2.38
CA SER A 163 -1.36 -29.75 2.47
C SER A 163 -1.84 -30.17 1.09
N MET A 164 -2.05 -29.21 0.20
CA MET A 164 -2.45 -29.45 -1.17
C MET A 164 -1.31 -30.08 -1.99
N ASP A 165 -0.04 -29.76 -1.73
CA ASP A 165 1.13 -30.39 -2.38
C ASP A 165 1.33 -31.84 -1.91
N GLY A 166 0.99 -32.14 -0.66
CA GLY A 166 1.03 -33.50 -0.10
C GLY A 166 0.06 -34.49 -0.76
N GLU A 167 -0.95 -34.03 -1.49
CA GLU A 167 -1.85 -34.89 -2.29
C GLU A 167 -1.24 -35.33 -3.64
N LEU A 168 -0.06 -34.82 -4.00
CA LEU A 168 0.65 -35.14 -5.25
C LEU A 168 1.92 -36.00 -5.06
N ALA A 169 2.19 -36.47 -3.84
CA ALA A 169 3.28 -37.40 -3.51
C ALA A 169 2.74 -38.80 -3.18
#